data_AF-A0A524ME71-F1
#
_entry.id   AF-A0A524ME71-F1
#
_cell.length_a   1.000
_cell.length_b   1.000
_cell.length_c   1.000
_cell.angle_alpha   90.00
_cell.angle_beta   90.00
_cell.angle_gamma   90.00
#
_symmetry.space_group_name_H-M   'P 1'
#
loop_
_entity.id
_entity.type
_entity.pdbx_description
1 polymer ?
#
loop_
_entity_poly.entity_id
_entity_poly.type
_entity_poly.pdbx_seq_one_letter_code
_entity_poly.pdbx_strand_id
1 'polypeptide(L)'
;MATFLASRQAQLTMRGAHQRRRMTRTILTTFALIFLAELGDKTQLAVLAMASRSNPWAVFIGAGAALLASTVLAVVLGCTLPRLLPESSTKILHYIAGGLFVVVGAWTIWKA
;
A
#
# COMPACT_ATOMS: atom_id res chain seq x y z
N MET A 1 2.32 -6.70 -49.67
CA MET A 1 3.00 -7.34 -48.51
C MET A 1 3.81 -6.33 -47.68
N ALA A 2 4.76 -5.58 -48.27
CA ALA A 2 5.64 -4.65 -47.55
C ALA A 2 4.90 -3.53 -46.75
N THR A 3 3.86 -2.93 -47.33
CA THR A 3 3.06 -1.87 -46.68
C THR A 3 2.32 -2.35 -45.42
N PHE A 4 1.95 -3.64 -45.37
CA PHE A 4 1.26 -4.25 -44.21
C PHE A 4 2.23 -4.54 -43.05
N LEU A 5 3.49 -4.87 -43.35
CA LEU A 5 4.52 -5.09 -42.33
C LEU A 5 4.99 -3.75 -41.74
N ALA A 6 5.15 -2.73 -42.58
CA ALA A 6 5.50 -1.38 -42.15
C ALA A 6 4.41 -0.77 -41.24
N SER A 7 3.13 -0.94 -41.58
CA SER A 7 2.02 -0.48 -40.73
C SER A 7 1.94 -1.23 -39.39
N ARG A 8 2.24 -2.54 -39.36
CA ARG A 8 2.31 -3.31 -38.10
C ARG A 8 3.47 -2.90 -37.20
N GLN A 9 4.64 -2.63 -37.75
CA GLN A 9 5.78 -2.13 -36.95
C GLN A 9 5.49 -0.74 -36.37
N ALA A 10 4.87 0.15 -37.14
CA ALA A 10 4.44 1.45 -36.64
C ALA A 10 3.41 1.33 -35.49
N GLN A 11 2.46 0.39 -35.58
CA GLN A 11 1.46 0.13 -34.53
C GLN A 11 2.08 -0.45 -33.24
N LEU A 12 3.08 -1.32 -33.33
CA LEU A 12 3.77 -1.89 -32.16
C LEU A 12 4.60 -0.84 -31.41
N THR A 13 5.29 0.03 -32.14
CA THR A 13 6.05 1.15 -31.56
C THR A 13 5.13 2.16 -30.87
N MET A 14 4.00 2.51 -31.50
CA MET A 14 3.01 3.43 -30.92
C MET A 14 2.30 2.85 -29.68
N ARG A 15 2.00 1.54 -29.67
CA ARG A 15 1.46 0.85 -28.49
C ARG A 15 2.46 0.84 -27.33
N GLY A 16 3.74 0.58 -27.60
CA GLY A 16 4.80 0.63 -26.60
C GLY A 16 4.92 2.00 -25.94
N ALA A 17 4.87 3.07 -26.73
CA ALA A 17 4.93 4.45 -26.23
C ALA A 17 3.74 4.82 -25.31
N HIS A 18 2.51 4.42 -25.67
CA HIS A 18 1.33 4.64 -24.84
C HIS A 18 1.33 3.82 -23.55
N GLN A 19 1.75 2.55 -23.60
CA GLN A 19 1.89 1.68 -22.44
C GLN A 19 2.90 2.29 -21.45
N ARG A 20 4.06 2.75 -21.94
CA ARG A 20 5.10 3.40 -21.12
C ARG A 20 4.58 4.66 -20.44
N ARG A 21 3.87 5.52 -21.17
CA ARG A 21 3.27 6.75 -20.61
C ARG A 21 2.22 6.46 -19.55
N ARG A 22 1.35 5.45 -19.73
CA ARG A 22 0.36 5.06 -18.71
C ARG A 22 1.05 4.55 -17.45
N MET A 23 2.06 3.70 -17.58
CA MET A 23 2.77 3.14 -16.43
C MET A 23 3.50 4.20 -15.61
N THR A 24 4.24 5.12 -16.26
CA THR A 24 4.90 6.24 -15.56
C THR A 24 3.89 7.13 -14.85
N ARG A 25 2.74 7.40 -15.48
CA ARG A 25 1.67 8.19 -14.87
C ARG A 25 1.09 7.49 -13.64
N THR A 26 0.78 6.19 -13.72
CA THR A 26 0.26 5.41 -12.58
C THR A 26 1.26 5.36 -11.43
N ILE A 27 2.55 5.15 -11.71
CA ILE A 27 3.60 5.13 -10.67
C ILE A 27 3.66 6.50 -9.98
N LEU A 28 3.76 7.59 -10.75
CA LEU A 28 3.84 8.94 -10.19
C LEU A 28 2.60 9.31 -9.39
N THR A 29 1.39 9.02 -9.90
CA THR A 29 0.16 9.35 -9.18
C THR A 29 0.00 8.52 -7.91
N THR A 30 0.29 7.22 -7.97
CA THR A 30 0.17 6.33 -6.81
C THR A 30 1.21 6.68 -5.76
N PHE A 31 2.46 6.92 -6.18
CA PHE A 31 3.52 7.39 -5.29
C PHE A 31 3.14 8.71 -4.64
N ALA A 32 2.72 9.73 -5.41
CA ALA A 32 2.35 11.02 -4.87
C ALA A 32 1.18 10.94 -3.87
N LEU A 33 0.14 10.16 -4.19
CA LEU A 33 -1.02 9.97 -3.31
C LEU A 33 -0.63 9.28 -2.00
N ILE A 34 0.10 8.16 -2.08
CA ILE A 34 0.52 7.42 -0.89
C ILE A 34 1.53 8.23 -0.08
N PHE A 35 2.52 8.83 -0.74
CA PHE A 35 3.51 9.67 -0.09
C PHE A 35 2.86 10.81 0.68
N LEU A 36 1.90 11.52 0.08
CA LEU A 36 1.20 12.62 0.75
C LEU A 36 0.29 12.13 1.88
N ALA A 37 -0.35 10.97 1.72
CA ALA A 37 -1.19 10.37 2.76
C ALA A 37 -0.38 9.88 3.98
N GLU A 38 0.85 9.41 3.75
CA GLU A 38 1.75 8.87 4.79
C GLU A 38 2.73 9.92 5.33
N LEU A 39 2.76 11.13 4.78
CA LEU A 39 3.75 12.15 5.15
C LEU A 39 3.42 12.71 6.53
N GLY A 40 4.34 12.50 7.48
CA GLY A 40 4.12 12.95 8.85
C GLY A 40 3.08 12.11 9.60
N ASP A 41 2.92 10.85 9.22
CA ASP A 41 2.11 9.92 10.00
C ASP A 41 2.57 9.90 11.47
N LYS A 42 1.62 9.60 12.36
CA LYS A 42 1.82 9.55 13.81
C LYS A 42 2.99 8.64 14.19
N THR A 43 3.22 7.56 13.44
CA THR A 43 4.38 6.68 13.66
C THR A 43 5.70 7.37 13.34
N GLN A 44 5.79 8.15 12.25
CA GLN A 44 6.99 8.91 11.89
C GLN A 44 7.31 10.00 12.91
N LEU A 45 6.29 10.72 13.38
CA LEU A 45 6.45 11.74 14.42
C LEU A 45 6.88 11.11 15.76
N ALA A 46 6.34 9.95 16.12
CA ALA A 46 6.76 9.22 17.32
C ALA A 46 8.22 8.76 17.24
N VAL A 47 8.63 8.19 16.10
CA VAL A 47 10.02 7.76 15.86
C VAL A 47 10.97 8.96 15.88
N LEU A 48 10.60 10.08 15.25
CA LEU A 48 11.38 11.31 15.27
C LEU A 48 11.55 11.84 16.70
N ALA A 49 10.47 11.92 17.48
CA ALA A 49 10.51 12.36 18.87
C ALA A 49 11.38 11.45 19.75
N MET A 50 11.30 10.13 19.54
CA MET A 50 12.17 9.17 20.23
C MET A 50 13.63 9.34 19.82
N ALA A 51 13.92 9.52 18.54
CA ALA A 51 15.27 9.72 18.02
C ALA A 51 15.90 11.03 18.52
N SER A 52 15.11 12.07 18.79
CA SER A 52 15.61 13.32 19.39
C SER A 52 16.03 13.18 20.86
N ARG A 53 15.50 12.19 21.59
CA ARG A 53 15.76 12.00 23.04
C ARG A 53 16.64 10.79 23.36
N SER A 54 16.83 9.89 22.41
CA SER A 54 17.51 8.60 22.58
C SER A 54 18.60 8.43 21.54
N ASN A 55 19.42 7.37 21.66
CA ASN A 55 20.40 7.07 20.64
C ASN A 55 19.71 6.78 19.28
N PRO A 56 20.02 7.53 18.20
CA PRO A 56 19.31 7.43 16.93
C PRO A 56 19.49 6.05 16.25
N TRP A 57 20.64 5.40 16.45
CA TRP A 57 20.87 4.04 15.93
C TRP A 57 20.00 3.00 16.64
N ALA A 58 19.86 3.11 17.96
CA ALA A 58 18.99 2.23 18.72
C ALA A 58 17.52 2.41 18.33
N VAL A 59 17.08 3.66 18.12
CA VAL A 59 15.71 3.96 17.65
C VAL A 59 15.49 3.45 16.24
N PHE A 60 16.45 3.62 15.33
CA PHE A 60 16.36 3.10 13.97
C PHE A 60 16.18 1.57 13.95
N ILE A 61 17.00 0.84 14.70
CA ILE A 61 16.90 -0.62 14.78
C ILE A 61 15.59 -1.04 15.46
N GLY A 62 15.20 -0.38 16.57
CA GLY A 62 13.96 -0.70 17.29
C GLY A 62 12.71 -0.44 16.46
N ALA A 63 12.61 0.74 15.82
CA ALA A 63 11.49 1.10 14.96
C ALA A 63 11.45 0.22 13.69
N GLY A 64 12.61 -0.08 13.10
CA GLY A 64 12.72 -1.00 11.97
C GLY A 64 12.26 -2.42 12.34
N ALA A 65 12.70 -2.93 13.49
CA ALA A 65 12.26 -4.24 14.00
C ALA A 65 10.76 -4.28 14.28
N ALA A 66 10.20 -3.21 14.89
CA ALA A 66 8.77 -3.09 15.13
C ALA A 66 7.96 -3.08 13.82
N LEU A 67 8.43 -2.34 12.80
CA LEU A 67 7.79 -2.29 11.48
C LEU A 67 7.83 -3.66 10.80
N LEU A 68 8.99 -4.34 10.83
CA LEU A 68 9.13 -5.69 10.28
C LEU A 68 8.22 -6.69 10.99
N ALA A 69 8.20 -6.67 12.33
CA ALA A 69 7.34 -7.56 13.12
C ALA A 69 5.85 -7.33 12.80
N SER A 70 5.42 -6.08 12.75
CA SER A 70 4.04 -5.70 12.37
C SER A 70 3.70 -6.19 10.96
N THR A 71 4.59 -5.99 10.00
CA THR A 71 4.39 -6.43 8.60
C THR A 71 4.30 -7.95 8.50
N VAL A 72 5.19 -8.68 9.17
CA VAL A 72 5.16 -10.16 9.20
C VAL A 72 3.84 -10.65 9.79
N LEU A 73 3.41 -10.06 10.91
CA LEU A 73 2.15 -10.41 11.55
C LEU A 73 0.95 -10.13 10.63
N ALA A 74 0.93 -8.98 9.95
CA ALA A 74 -0.11 -8.63 8.98
C ALA A 74 -0.17 -9.62 7.81
N VAL A 75 0.98 -10.01 7.24
CA VAL A 75 1.05 -11.00 6.15
C VAL A 75 0.61 -12.37 6.62
N VAL A 76 1.09 -12.84 7.78
CA VAL A 76 0.70 -14.14 8.35
C VAL A 76 -0.80 -14.20 8.57
N LEU A 77 -1.39 -13.19 9.22
CA LEU A 77 -2.84 -13.12 9.41
C LEU A 77 -3.60 -13.03 8.09
N GLY A 78 -3.14 -12.18 7.16
CA GLY A 78 -3.74 -12.02 5.84
C GLY A 78 -3.72 -13.30 5.00
N CYS A 79 -2.70 -14.15 5.13
CA CYS A 79 -2.60 -15.43 4.43
C CYS A 79 -3.30 -16.59 5.14
N THR A 80 -3.38 -16.58 6.48
CA THR A 80 -3.96 -17.67 7.27
C THR A 80 -5.47 -17.56 7.40
N LEU A 81 -6.02 -16.35 7.59
CA LEU A 81 -7.45 -16.12 7.76
C LEU A 81 -8.29 -16.65 6.59
N PRO A 82 -7.92 -16.43 5.30
CA PRO A 82 -8.71 -16.96 4.18
C PRO A 82 -8.63 -18.49 4.04
N ARG A 83 -7.58 -19.14 4.57
CA ARG A 83 -7.40 -20.60 4.48
C ARG A 83 -8.17 -21.37 5.55
N LEU A 84 -8.47 -20.71 6.67
CA LEU A 84 -9.22 -21.29 7.79
C LEU A 84 -10.74 -21.18 7.60
N LEU A 85 -11.20 -20.37 6.64
CA LEU A 85 -12.61 -20.08 6.41
C LEU A 85 -13.12 -20.80 5.15
N PRO A 86 -14.31 -21.42 5.19
CA PRO A 86 -14.97 -21.96 4.00
C PRO A 86 -15.21 -20.87 2.96
N GLU A 87 -15.11 -21.18 1.65
CA GLU A 87 -15.22 -20.18 0.57
C GLU A 87 -16.52 -19.35 0.60
N SER A 88 -17.58 -19.89 1.19
CA SER A 88 -18.86 -19.20 1.39
C SER A 88 -18.77 -18.02 2.38
N SER A 89 -17.79 -18.03 3.29
CA SER A 89 -17.62 -17.05 4.39
C SER A 89 -16.70 -15.88 4.04
N THR A 90 -15.97 -15.94 2.92
CA THR A 90 -15.08 -14.85 2.48
C THR A 90 -15.83 -13.53 2.28
N LYS A 91 -17.08 -13.59 1.86
CA LYS A 91 -17.97 -12.42 1.73
C LYS A 91 -18.23 -11.77 3.09
N ILE A 92 -18.53 -12.58 4.11
CA ILE A 92 -18.82 -12.10 5.47
C ILE A 92 -17.57 -11.46 6.08
N LEU A 93 -16.39 -12.04 5.86
CA LEU A 93 -15.12 -11.47 6.32
C LEU A 93 -14.88 -10.06 5.74
N HIS A 94 -15.17 -9.86 4.46
CA HIS A 94 -15.04 -8.56 3.80
C HIS A 94 -16.01 -7.53 4.37
N TYR A 95 -17.27 -7.92 4.61
CA TYR A 95 -18.26 -7.04 5.23
C TYR A 95 -17.89 -6.69 6.67
N ILE A 96 -17.39 -7.65 7.46
CA ILE A 96 -16.93 -7.39 8.83
C ILE A 96 -15.73 -6.44 8.81
N ALA A 97 -14.74 -6.66 7.94
CA ALA A 97 -13.57 -5.79 7.83
C ALA A 97 -13.95 -4.36 7.42
N GLY A 98 -14.81 -4.22 6.40
CA GLY A 98 -15.32 -2.92 5.97
C GLY A 98 -16.18 -2.23 7.03
N GLY A 99 -17.05 -2.98 7.71
CA GLY A 99 -17.86 -2.47 8.80
C GLY A 99 -17.01 -1.98 9.97
N LEU A 100 -16.02 -2.77 10.39
CA LEU A 100 -15.08 -2.39 11.44
C LEU A 100 -14.30 -1.13 11.04
N PHE A 101 -13.86 -1.02 9.80
CA PHE A 101 -13.18 0.16 9.28
C PHE A 101 -14.05 1.42 9.37
N VAL A 102 -15.33 1.34 8.95
CA VAL A 102 -16.27 2.46 9.05
C VAL A 102 -16.55 2.84 10.51
N VAL A 103 -16.76 1.86 11.39
CA VAL A 103 -17.01 2.10 12.82
C VAL A 103 -15.82 2.79 13.47
N VAL A 104 -14.60 2.30 13.26
CA VAL A 104 -13.37 2.90 13.80
C VAL A 104 -13.15 4.30 13.22
N GLY A 105 -13.40 4.50 11.93
CA GLY A 105 -13.33 5.81 11.28
C GLY A 105 -14.32 6.81 11.90
N ALA A 106 -15.58 6.43 12.04
CA ALA A 106 -16.62 7.26 12.66
C ALA A 106 -16.30 7.57 14.13
N TRP A 107 -15.82 6.58 14.88
CA TRP A 107 -15.39 6.77 16.26
C TRP A 107 -14.22 7.76 16.38
N THR A 108 -13.25 7.66 15.46
CA THR A 108 -12.10 8.57 15.41
C THR A 108 -12.56 10.01 15.14
N ILE A 109 -13.53 10.21 14.25
CA ILE A 109 -14.09 11.53 13.94
C ILE A 109 -14.88 12.10 15.13
N TRP A 110 -15.69 11.28 15.81
CA TRP A 110 -16.48 11.77 16.96
C TRP A 110 -15.61 12.13 18.16
N LYS A 111 -14.48 11.44 18.34
CA LYS A 111 -13.53 11.70 19.44
C LYS A 111 -12.48 12.77 19.11
N ALA A 112 -12.30 13.11 17.83
CA ALA A 112 -11.36 14.15 17.37
C ALA A 112 -11.96 15.55 17.53
#